data_AF-A0AB35K9S8-F1
#
_entry.id   AF-A0AB35K9S8-F1
#
_cell.length_a   1.000
_cell.length_b   1.000
_cell.length_c   1.000
_cell.angle_alpha   90.00
_cell.angle_beta   90.00
_cell.angle_gamma   90.00
#
_symmetry.space_group_name_H-M   'P 1'
#
loop_
_entity.id
_entity.type
_entity.pdbx_description
1 polymer ?
#
loop_
_entity_poly.entity_id
_entity_poly.type
_entity_poly.pdbx_seq_one_letter_code
_entity_poly.pdbx_strand_id
1 'polypeptide(L)'
;MNTLPDLSQLTHEQLLEFTRQLAMQHQSLAQSNQELEKSNQQLDAKVQHLEVTNQQLDSKVQHLSILNQKYEHELALFKQHKFGS
;
A
#
# COMPACT_ATOMS: atom_id res chain seq x y z
N MET A 1 -25.27 22.46 -2.77
CA MET A 1 -26.01 21.50 -3.62
C MET A 1 -26.01 22.06 -5.03
N ASN A 2 -25.42 21.35 -6.01
CA ASN A 2 -25.59 21.72 -7.41
C ASN A 2 -26.98 21.23 -7.85
N THR A 3 -27.94 22.13 -7.88
CA THR A 3 -29.27 21.84 -8.43
C THR A 3 -29.13 21.71 -9.94
N LEU A 4 -29.48 20.55 -10.49
CA LEU A 4 -29.51 20.34 -11.93
C LEU A 4 -30.48 21.38 -12.55
N PRO A 5 -30.07 22.14 -13.57
CA PRO A 5 -30.97 23.08 -14.22
C PRO A 5 -32.15 22.33 -14.82
N ASP A 6 -33.35 22.93 -14.75
CA ASP A 6 -34.54 22.37 -15.40
C ASP A 6 -34.35 22.38 -16.92
N LEU A 7 -34.07 21.20 -17.47
CA LEU A 7 -33.76 20.99 -18.88
C LEU A 7 -34.92 21.41 -19.80
N SER A 8 -36.16 21.44 -19.29
CA SER A 8 -37.35 21.84 -20.07
C SER A 8 -37.42 23.33 -20.37
N GLN A 9 -36.63 24.14 -19.66
CA GLN A 9 -36.60 25.61 -19.80
C GLN A 9 -35.38 26.11 -20.59
N LEU A 10 -34.48 25.20 -21.00
CA LEU A 10 -33.26 25.56 -21.71
C LEU A 10 -33.49 25.62 -23.22
N THR A 11 -32.84 26.58 -23.87
CA THR A 11 -32.79 26.63 -25.35
C THR A 11 -31.96 25.46 -25.88
N HIS A 12 -32.11 25.14 -27.17
CA HIS A 12 -31.29 24.10 -27.81
C HIS A 12 -29.79 24.36 -27.67
N GLU A 13 -29.38 25.62 -27.78
CA GLU A 13 -27.97 26.04 -27.63
C GLU A 13 -27.47 25.84 -26.19
N GLN A 14 -28.27 26.21 -25.20
CA GLN A 14 -27.94 25.97 -23.78
C GLN A 14 -27.89 24.48 -23.44
N LEU A 15 -28.78 23.66 -24.01
CA LEU A 15 -28.75 22.20 -23.88
C LEU A 15 -27.48 21.60 -24.49
N LEU A 16 -27.04 22.11 -25.65
CA LEU A 16 -25.81 21.67 -26.30
C LEU A 16 -24.57 22.02 -25.47
N GLU A 17 -24.49 23.25 -24.95
CA GLU A 17 -23.41 23.67 -24.05
C GLU A 17 -23.39 22.84 -22.77
N PHE A 18 -24.55 22.63 -22.14
CA PHE A 18 -24.67 21.80 -20.95
C PHE A 18 -24.19 20.36 -21.20
N THR A 19 -24.61 19.76 -22.32
CA THR A 19 -24.17 18.41 -22.72
C THR A 19 -22.65 18.36 -22.94
N ARG A 20 -22.07 19.40 -23.56
CA ARG A 20 -20.62 19.50 -23.75
C ARG A 20 -19.88 19.62 -22.43
N GLN A 21 -20.36 20.43 -21.50
CA GLN A 21 -19.78 20.57 -20.16
C GLN A 21 -19.83 19.24 -19.39
N LEU A 22 -20.97 18.55 -19.44
CA LEU A 22 -21.13 17.25 -18.81
C LEU A 22 -20.17 16.20 -19.40
N ALA A 23 -20.01 16.18 -20.72
CA ALA A 23 -19.06 15.29 -21.38
C ALA A 23 -17.60 15.55 -20.95
N MET A 24 -17.21 16.82 -20.83
CA MET A 24 -15.87 17.20 -20.33
C MET A 24 -15.69 16.77 -18.87
N GLN A 25 -16.68 17.00 -17.99
CA GLN A 25 -16.63 16.55 -16.60
C GLN A 25 -16.50 15.03 -16.49
N HIS A 26 -17.27 14.28 -17.29
CA HIS A 26 -17.18 12.83 -17.34
C HIS A 26 -15.79 12.35 -17.78
N GLN A 27 -15.20 13.01 -18.79
CA GLN A 27 -13.85 12.71 -19.24
C GLN A 27 -12.80 12.95 -18.14
N SER A 28 -12.89 14.10 -17.44
CA SER A 28 -11.98 14.40 -16.32
C SER A 28 -12.12 13.42 -15.17
N LEU A 29 -13.35 13.00 -14.84
CA LEU A 29 -13.60 11.97 -13.83
C LEU A 29 -13.01 10.62 -14.24
N ALA A 30 -13.16 10.22 -15.50
CA ALA A 30 -12.57 8.98 -16.01
C ALA A 30 -11.03 9.01 -15.92
N GLN A 31 -10.40 10.14 -16.24
CA GLN A 31 -8.94 10.32 -16.09
C GLN A 31 -8.51 10.23 -14.61
N SER A 32 -9.22 10.91 -13.71
CA SER A 32 -8.94 10.85 -12.28
C SER A 32 -9.07 9.43 -11.72
N ASN A 33 -10.09 8.68 -12.15
CA ASN A 33 -10.25 7.28 -11.76
C ASN A 33 -9.10 6.40 -12.28
N GLN A 34 -8.60 6.63 -13.50
CA GLN A 34 -7.44 5.90 -14.02
C GLN A 34 -6.16 6.20 -13.23
N GLU A 35 -5.96 7.43 -12.79
CA GLU A 35 -4.82 7.81 -11.94
C GLU A 35 -4.91 7.15 -10.56
N LEU A 36 -6.12 7.13 -9.97
CA LEU A 36 -6.37 6.43 -8.70
C LEU A 36 -6.10 4.92 -8.83
N GLU A 37 -6.53 4.30 -9.92
CA GLU A 37 -6.29 2.87 -10.17
C GLU A 37 -4.78 2.56 -10.28
N LYS A 38 -4.03 3.40 -10.99
CA LYS A 38 -2.56 3.28 -11.06
C LYS A 38 -1.91 3.45 -9.69
N SER A 39 -2.38 4.42 -8.90
CA SER A 39 -1.87 4.65 -7.54
C SER A 39 -2.14 3.44 -6.63
N ASN A 40 -3.33 2.85 -6.71
CA ASN A 40 -3.66 1.63 -5.97
C ASN A 40 -2.75 0.46 -6.36
N GLN A 41 -2.51 0.24 -7.65
CA GLN A 41 -1.59 -0.81 -8.11
C GLN A 41 -0.15 -0.61 -7.59
N GLN A 42 0.32 0.64 -7.51
CA GLN A 42 1.62 0.96 -6.92
C GLN A 42 1.67 0.69 -5.41
N LEU A 43 0.59 1.01 -4.70
CA LEU A 43 0.46 0.71 -3.28
C LEU A 43 0.46 -0.80 -3.02
N ASP A 44 -0.29 -1.56 -3.81
CA ASP A 44 -0.32 -3.03 -3.72
C ASP A 44 1.08 -3.63 -3.90
N ALA A 45 1.83 -3.18 -4.91
CA ALA A 45 3.20 -3.62 -5.14
C ALA A 45 4.12 -3.28 -3.95
N LYS A 46 3.92 -2.10 -3.33
CA LYS A 46 4.68 -1.69 -2.15
C LYS A 46 4.36 -2.55 -0.93
N VAL A 47 3.08 -2.89 -0.73
CA VAL A 47 2.64 -3.78 0.35
C VAL A 47 3.28 -5.16 0.19
N GLN A 48 3.22 -5.75 -1.01
CA GLN A 48 3.86 -7.05 -1.27
C GLN A 48 5.37 -7.03 -1.01
N HIS A 49 6.06 -5.95 -1.41
CA HIS A 49 7.48 -5.79 -1.12
C HIS A 49 7.76 -5.73 0.39
N LEU A 50 6.92 -5.01 1.15
CA LEU A 50 7.05 -4.93 2.61
C LEU A 50 6.79 -6.28 3.27
N GLU A 51 5.82 -7.07 2.80
CA GLU A 51 5.55 -8.42 3.29
C GLU A 51 6.76 -9.34 3.11
N VAL A 52 7.37 -9.33 1.92
CA VAL A 52 8.60 -10.10 1.65
C VAL A 52 9.75 -9.64 2.56
N THR A 53 9.91 -8.33 2.73
CA THR A 53 10.96 -7.78 3.60
C THR A 53 10.76 -8.21 5.06
N ASN A 54 9.53 -8.22 5.55
CA ASN A 54 9.21 -8.68 6.91
C ASN A 54 9.52 -10.18 7.07
N GLN A 55 9.15 -11.02 6.11
CA GLN A 55 9.48 -12.46 6.16
C GLN A 55 11.01 -12.70 6.20
N GLN A 56 11.79 -11.90 5.46
CA GLN A 56 13.24 -11.97 5.50
C GLN A 56 13.82 -11.52 6.86
N LEU A 57 13.24 -10.48 7.46
CA LEU A 57 13.61 -10.02 8.80
C LEU A 57 13.29 -11.08 9.86
N ASP A 58 12.11 -11.69 9.81
CA ASP A 58 11.72 -12.77 10.71
C ASP A 58 12.70 -13.94 10.63
N SER A 59 13.09 -14.33 9.42
CA SER A 59 14.09 -15.38 9.20
C SER A 59 15.45 -15.01 9.82
N LYS A 60 15.90 -13.76 9.67
CA LYS A 60 17.15 -13.28 10.30
C LYS A 60 17.06 -13.29 11.82
N VAL A 61 15.93 -12.88 12.39
CA VAL A 61 15.69 -12.90 13.85
C VAL A 61 15.75 -14.34 14.37
N GLN A 62 15.11 -15.28 13.68
CA GLN A 62 15.18 -16.70 14.03
C GLN A 62 16.62 -17.23 14.00
N HIS A 63 17.37 -16.93 12.95
CA HIS A 63 18.79 -17.32 12.85
C HIS A 63 19.64 -16.75 13.99
N LEU A 64 19.47 -15.46 14.31
CA LEU A 64 20.18 -14.82 15.42
C LEU A 64 19.82 -15.44 16.77
N SER A 65 18.54 -15.78 16.98
CA SER A 65 18.10 -16.47 18.19
C SER A 65 18.79 -17.82 18.37
N ILE A 66 18.90 -18.61 17.29
CA ILE A 66 19.58 -19.91 17.31
C ILE A 66 21.07 -19.73 17.63
N LEU A 67 21.73 -18.74 17.02
CA LEU A 67 23.13 -18.46 17.31
C LEU A 67 23.33 -18.05 18.78
N ASN A 68 22.45 -17.18 19.30
CA ASN A 68 22.56 -16.74 20.69
C ASN A 68 22.39 -17.91 21.67
N GLN A 69 21.42 -18.80 21.43
CA GLN A 69 21.25 -20.03 22.23
C GLN A 69 22.50 -20.92 22.22
N LYS A 70 23.16 -21.08 21.06
CA LYS A 70 24.42 -21.83 20.97
C LYS A 70 25.53 -21.19 21.77
N TYR A 71 25.71 -19.87 21.65
CA TYR A 71 26.72 -19.14 22.42
C TYR A 71 26.47 -19.22 23.93
N GLU A 72 25.22 -19.07 24.37
CA GLU A 72 24.84 -19.21 25.77
C GLU A 72 25.17 -20.62 26.30
N HIS A 73 24.87 -21.65 25.50
CA HIS A 73 25.21 -23.04 25.84
C HIS A 73 26.72 -23.26 25.95
N GLU A 74 27.50 -22.83 24.96
CA GLU A 74 28.96 -22.95 24.96
C GLU A 74 29.60 -22.18 26.13
N LEU A 75 29.09 -20.98 26.43
CA LEU A 75 29.54 -20.18 27.56
C LEU A 75 29.26 -20.89 28.90
N ALA A 76 28.10 -21.53 29.03
CA ALA A 76 27.76 -22.31 30.22
C ALA A 76 28.72 -23.50 30.40
N LEU A 77 28.98 -24.27 29.34
CA LEU A 77 29.95 -25.38 29.36
C LEU A 77 31.35 -24.89 29.72
N PHE A 78 31.80 -23.79 29.12
CA PHE A 78 33.10 -23.20 29.41
C PHE A 78 33.23 -22.79 30.88
N LYS A 79 32.21 -22.13 31.44
CA LYS A 79 32.19 -21.75 32.86
C LYS A 79 32.23 -22.96 33.78
N GLN A 80 31.47 -24.00 33.47
CA GLN A 80 31.50 -25.24 34.25
C GLN A 80 32.88 -25.91 34.22
N HIS A 81 33.51 -26.03 33.05
CA HIS A 81 34.84 -26.65 32.94
C HIS A 81 35.95 -25.82 33.62
N LYS A 82 35.86 -24.48 33.57
CA LYS A 82 36.92 -23.61 34.07
C LYS A 82 36.81 -23.29 35.56
N PHE A 83 35.59 -23.27 36.10
CA PHE A 83 35.31 -22.79 37.46
C PHE A 83 34.45 -23.76 38.29
N GLY A 84 34.03 -24.89 37.74
CA GLY A 84 33.29 -25.92 38.45
C GLY A 84 34.21 -26.86 39.22
N SER A 85 34.82 -26.36 40.29
CA SER A 85 35.39 -27.11 41.42
C SER A 85 35.02 -26.41 42.72
#